data_AF-A0A2E9E148-F1
#
_entry.id   AF-A0A2E9E148-F1
#
_cell.length_a   1.000
_cell.length_b   1.000
_cell.length_c   1.000
_cell.angle_alpha   90.00
_cell.angle_beta   90.00
_cell.angle_gamma   90.00
#
_symmetry.space_group_name_H-M   'P 1'
#
loop_
_entity.id
_entity.type
_entity.pdbx_description
1 polymer ?
#
loop_
_entity_poly.entity_id
_entity_poly.type
_entity_poly.pdbx_seq_one_letter_code
_entity_poly.pdbx_strand_id
1 'polypeptide(L)'
;MRALQRFSYRDSQYARPNQKWICGRTSDGQECEIGPNPRGRCIVEAECTPRKEGSRWHCTRTSKFGGPCSDGPLPNGDCCLSVNARCTPIRSWRSKRALASQWLAAAVVGIVLVSLGYNNGSFFISPGALSTTHSQLSDCGLCHTAFSGGPQEWVHTALSGDRRHDDAKACLDCHDLGSMPLKQHGIEARTSSPIKAHWPSEADPSPGITPLLRNIVWNFETRNSDSLTCATCHKEHQGAAFAETENVACLECHGEKFTGFSEGHPGYETYPYKRRTRINFDHIKHFDTHFNSPSDNQQDLSSCINCHQPDPDGIAMVSAPFADACGECHTGQIEGEGRATEKGIAILSLPDIDTWTLAERNSPIGYWPEQTYGELTVFMDMLLSNDIQYQNVKLILKDLDLTDLSNASSDQIAAVQTLVWAVKNLFLQTQLYGPRYLKSQLEHTLGPLTTTDVATLTGYLSQDIIENAVQHWLPDVADEISLWNSGKEERLISGAPVEEPGDLANNTKSTDDDILLEDEITLEDDEISLTDDDILL
;
A
#
# COMPACT_ATOMS: atom_id res chain seq x y z
N MET A 1 -25.39 -49.77 43.06
CA MET A 1 -24.07 -49.81 42.38
C MET A 1 -23.04 -50.41 43.32
N ARG A 2 -22.51 -51.60 43.01
CA ARG A 2 -21.37 -52.19 43.74
C ARG A 2 -20.12 -51.45 43.27
N ALA A 3 -19.42 -50.73 44.15
CA ALA A 3 -18.16 -50.10 43.77
C ALA A 3 -17.20 -51.18 43.24
N LEU A 4 -16.65 -50.96 42.04
CA LEU A 4 -15.72 -51.90 41.39
C LEU A 4 -14.40 -52.09 42.19
N GLN A 5 -14.12 -51.19 43.15
CA GLN A 5 -12.99 -51.28 44.06
C GLN A 5 -13.36 -50.75 45.45
N ARG A 6 -12.98 -51.47 46.51
CA ARG A 6 -13.14 -51.02 47.91
C ARG A 6 -11.96 -50.12 48.27
N PHE A 7 -12.21 -48.84 48.51
CA PHE A 7 -11.20 -47.88 48.95
C PHE A 7 -11.00 -47.95 50.47
N SER A 8 -10.35 -49.01 50.96
CA SER A 8 -9.94 -49.12 52.36
C SER A 8 -8.42 -49.28 52.43
N TYR A 9 -7.79 -48.87 53.53
CA TYR A 9 -6.34 -49.06 53.71
C TYR A 9 -5.92 -50.55 53.68
N ARG A 10 -6.88 -51.47 53.86
CA ARG A 10 -6.68 -52.93 53.75
C ARG A 10 -6.89 -53.46 52.32
N ASP A 11 -7.74 -52.80 51.53
CA ASP A 11 -8.25 -53.31 50.25
C ASP A 11 -7.75 -52.53 49.02
N SER A 12 -7.22 -51.32 49.20
CA SER A 12 -6.70 -50.48 48.12
C SER A 12 -5.46 -49.69 48.56
N GLN A 13 -4.46 -49.61 47.69
CA GLN A 13 -3.36 -48.69 47.91
C GLN A 13 -3.77 -47.25 47.60
N TYR A 14 -3.25 -46.30 48.37
CA TYR A 14 -3.33 -44.89 48.04
C TYR A 14 -2.49 -44.62 46.78
N ALA A 15 -3.16 -44.48 45.63
CA ALA A 15 -2.50 -44.11 44.38
C ALA A 15 -1.89 -42.72 44.52
N ARG A 16 -0.63 -42.56 44.12
CA ARG A 16 0.11 -41.29 44.22
C ARG A 16 0.41 -40.71 42.84
N PRO A 17 -0.63 -40.38 42.03
CA PRO A 17 -0.46 -39.98 40.63
C PRO A 17 0.37 -38.70 40.47
N ASN A 18 0.44 -37.88 41.53
CA ASN A 18 1.14 -36.60 41.52
C ASN A 18 2.63 -36.67 41.91
N GLN A 19 3.16 -37.83 42.30
CA GLN A 19 4.57 -37.95 42.71
C GLN A 19 5.55 -37.99 41.52
N LYS A 20 6.69 -37.31 41.68
CA LYS A 20 7.78 -37.28 40.67
C LYS A 20 8.47 -38.64 40.55
N TRP A 21 8.58 -39.36 41.66
CA TRP A 21 9.22 -40.66 41.78
C TRP A 21 8.20 -41.70 42.23
N ILE A 22 8.28 -42.89 41.65
CA ILE A 22 7.48 -44.07 42.01
C ILE A 22 8.43 -45.23 42.33
N CYS A 23 7.90 -46.27 42.97
CA CYS A 23 8.70 -47.46 43.25
C CYS A 23 9.19 -48.09 41.93
N GLY A 24 10.48 -48.45 41.85
CA GLY A 24 11.01 -49.16 40.68
C GLY A 24 10.40 -50.53 40.43
N ARG A 25 9.77 -51.13 41.45
CA ARG A 25 9.10 -52.43 41.38
C ARG A 25 7.61 -52.33 41.06
N THR A 26 7.12 -51.14 40.70
CA THR A 26 5.71 -50.95 40.34
C THR A 26 5.32 -51.77 39.10
N SER A 27 6.22 -51.98 38.13
CA SER A 27 5.97 -52.85 36.97
C SER A 27 5.73 -54.31 37.36
N ASP A 28 6.34 -54.75 38.46
CA ASP A 28 6.34 -56.14 38.92
C ASP A 28 5.20 -56.40 39.93
N GLY A 29 4.35 -55.40 40.18
CA GLY A 29 3.26 -55.45 41.18
C GLY A 29 3.74 -55.40 42.64
N GLN A 30 5.05 -55.35 42.89
CA GLN A 30 5.71 -55.36 44.21
C GLN A 30 6.10 -53.95 44.67
N GLU A 31 5.23 -52.98 44.45
CA GLU A 31 5.47 -51.59 44.86
C GLU A 31 5.50 -51.43 46.39
N CYS A 32 6.40 -50.59 46.91
CA CYS A 32 6.44 -50.33 48.35
C CYS A 32 5.25 -49.46 48.79
N GLU A 33 4.63 -49.78 49.93
CA GLU A 33 3.46 -49.06 50.44
C GLU A 33 3.73 -47.58 50.75
N ILE A 34 4.92 -47.28 51.30
CA ILE A 34 5.35 -45.91 51.64
C ILE A 34 5.84 -45.15 50.40
N GLY A 35 6.34 -45.85 49.37
CA GLY A 35 6.94 -45.25 48.18
C GLY A 35 8.23 -44.45 48.46
N PRO A 36 8.86 -43.92 47.39
CA PRO A 36 10.06 -43.09 47.53
C PRO A 36 9.74 -41.67 48.02
N ASN A 37 10.74 -40.99 48.56
CA ASN A 37 10.64 -39.58 48.92
C ASN A 37 10.71 -38.65 47.68
N PRO A 38 10.41 -37.33 47.83
CA PRO A 38 10.48 -36.38 46.71
C PRO A 38 11.86 -36.24 46.04
N ARG A 39 12.94 -36.67 46.71
CA ARG A 39 14.31 -36.67 46.20
C ARG A 39 14.70 -37.96 45.45
N GLY A 40 13.77 -38.91 45.31
CA GLY A 40 14.02 -40.17 44.60
C GLY A 40 14.79 -41.21 45.39
N ARG A 41 14.71 -41.18 46.73
CA ARG A 41 15.29 -42.22 47.61
C ARG A 41 14.18 -43.09 48.19
N CYS A 42 14.41 -44.41 48.23
CA CYS A 42 13.56 -45.33 48.98
C CYS A 42 13.74 -45.07 50.48
N ILE A 43 12.63 -44.80 51.17
CA ILE A 43 12.59 -44.55 52.63
C ILE A 43 11.98 -45.71 53.40
N VAL A 44 11.74 -46.84 52.74
CA VAL A 44 11.16 -48.03 53.36
C VAL A 44 12.27 -48.79 54.08
N GLU A 45 12.16 -48.88 55.41
CA GLU A 45 13.09 -49.60 56.28
C GLU A 45 12.50 -50.93 56.78
N ALA A 46 11.17 -51.00 56.93
CA ALA A 46 10.44 -52.17 57.41
C ALA A 46 9.13 -52.38 56.63
N GLU A 47 8.54 -53.57 56.72
CA GLU A 47 7.38 -53.95 55.89
C GLU A 47 6.06 -53.24 56.27
N CYS A 48 5.95 -52.73 57.50
CA CYS A 48 4.82 -51.89 57.93
C CYS A 48 5.25 -50.93 59.04
N THR A 49 4.46 -49.89 59.31
CA THR A 49 4.65 -48.99 60.46
C THR A 49 3.60 -49.29 61.51
N PRO A 50 3.92 -50.00 62.61
CA PRO A 50 2.94 -50.38 63.63
C PRO A 50 2.21 -49.16 64.19
N ARG A 51 0.90 -49.30 64.44
CA ARG A 51 0.07 -48.25 65.03
C ARG A 51 -0.11 -48.51 66.51
N LYS A 52 0.15 -47.51 67.36
CA LYS A 52 -0.13 -47.58 68.79
C LYS A 52 -1.60 -47.24 69.05
N GLU A 53 -2.33 -48.18 69.64
CA GLU A 53 -3.70 -47.95 70.13
C GLU A 53 -3.72 -48.27 71.64
N GLY A 54 -3.91 -47.23 72.46
CA GLY A 54 -3.76 -47.34 73.91
C GLY A 54 -2.33 -47.75 74.32
N SER A 55 -2.21 -48.88 75.02
CA SER A 55 -0.93 -49.44 75.48
C SER A 55 -0.33 -50.49 74.55
N ARG A 56 -0.98 -50.85 73.43
CA ARG A 56 -0.57 -51.95 72.56
C ARG A 56 -0.21 -51.47 71.15
N TRP A 57 0.79 -52.12 70.56
CA TRP A 57 1.15 -51.94 69.15
C TRP A 57 0.39 -52.92 68.28
N HIS A 58 -0.20 -52.42 67.21
CA HIS A 58 -0.95 -53.20 66.23
C HIS A 58 -0.20 -53.22 64.90
N CYS A 59 -0.02 -54.42 64.34
CA CYS A 59 0.57 -54.59 63.02
C CYS A 59 -0.36 -53.98 61.97
N THR A 60 0.20 -53.14 61.10
CA THR A 60 -0.53 -52.46 60.02
C THR A 60 -0.24 -53.06 58.64
N ARG A 61 0.50 -54.18 58.59
CA ARG A 61 0.87 -54.87 57.35
C ARG A 61 -0.38 -55.29 56.56
N THR A 62 -0.47 -54.82 55.32
CA THR A 62 -1.62 -55.05 54.45
C THR A 62 -1.67 -56.49 53.93
N SER A 63 -2.86 -56.93 53.52
CA SER A 63 -3.10 -58.29 52.99
C SER A 63 -2.27 -58.59 51.73
N LYS A 64 -2.00 -57.57 50.89
CA LYS A 64 -1.15 -57.67 49.68
C LYS A 64 0.29 -58.09 50.00
N PHE A 65 0.80 -57.77 51.19
CA PHE A 65 2.13 -58.18 51.63
C PHE A 65 2.12 -59.39 52.56
N GLY A 66 1.01 -60.11 52.71
CA GLY A 66 0.91 -61.31 53.56
C GLY A 66 0.12 -61.12 54.87
N GLY A 67 -0.43 -59.92 55.13
CA GLY A 67 -1.25 -59.65 56.31
C GLY A 67 -0.44 -59.50 57.61
N PRO A 68 -1.10 -59.46 58.78
CA PRO A 68 -0.45 -59.24 60.06
C PRO A 68 0.62 -60.31 60.35
N CYS A 69 1.79 -59.88 60.84
CA CYS A 69 2.86 -60.81 61.23
C CYS A 69 2.40 -61.71 62.38
N SER A 70 2.78 -62.99 62.36
CA SER A 70 2.48 -63.96 63.43
C SER A 70 2.97 -63.49 64.79
N ASP A 71 4.17 -62.90 64.82
CA ASP A 71 4.84 -62.46 66.05
C ASP A 71 4.45 -61.04 66.47
N GLY A 72 3.70 -60.32 65.61
CA GLY A 72 3.33 -58.93 65.82
C GLY A 72 4.52 -57.95 65.84
N PRO A 73 4.27 -56.66 66.09
CA PRO A 73 5.31 -55.65 66.21
C PRO A 73 6.11 -55.80 67.51
N LEU A 74 7.37 -55.36 67.49
CA LEU A 74 8.25 -55.36 68.65
C LEU A 74 7.74 -54.39 69.75
N PRO A 75 8.10 -54.58 71.03
CA PRO A 75 7.65 -53.72 72.14
C PRO A 75 8.03 -52.24 71.98
N ASN A 76 9.11 -51.96 71.24
CA ASN A 76 9.58 -50.61 70.92
C ASN A 76 8.77 -49.92 69.81
N GLY A 77 7.84 -50.63 69.16
CA GLY A 77 7.02 -50.11 68.07
C GLY A 77 7.57 -50.37 66.67
N ASP A 78 8.68 -51.08 66.54
CA ASP A 78 9.24 -51.47 65.24
C ASP A 78 8.54 -52.71 64.68
N CYS A 79 8.51 -52.83 63.35
CA CYS A 79 8.04 -54.05 62.70
C CYS A 79 9.10 -55.15 62.85
N CYS A 80 8.64 -56.38 63.11
CA CYS A 80 9.52 -57.55 63.21
C CYS A 80 10.13 -57.99 61.86
N LEU A 81 9.71 -57.41 60.73
CA LEU A 81 10.22 -57.68 59.39
C LEU A 81 10.91 -56.45 58.80
N SER A 82 12.23 -56.55 58.62
CA SER A 82 13.04 -55.55 57.91
C SER A 82 13.00 -55.80 56.39
N VAL A 83 12.99 -54.72 55.61
CA VAL A 83 13.01 -54.83 54.14
C VAL A 83 14.45 -54.97 53.68
N ASN A 84 14.86 -56.20 53.36
CA ASN A 84 16.25 -56.53 52.96
C ASN A 84 16.66 -55.95 51.60
N ALA A 85 15.70 -55.58 50.74
CA ALA A 85 16.00 -55.03 49.42
C ALA A 85 15.22 -53.73 49.19
N ARG A 86 15.90 -52.59 49.33
CA ARG A 86 15.36 -51.27 48.96
C ARG A 86 15.03 -51.24 47.47
N CYS A 87 13.93 -50.59 47.09
CA CYS A 87 13.62 -50.39 45.68
C CYS A 87 14.52 -49.28 45.10
N THR A 88 14.80 -49.35 43.79
CA THR A 88 15.45 -48.25 43.06
C THR A 88 14.35 -47.36 42.48
N PRO A 89 14.09 -46.16 43.02
CA PRO A 89 12.98 -45.35 42.57
C PRO A 89 13.16 -44.92 41.11
N ILE A 90 12.10 -45.03 40.32
CA ILE A 90 12.08 -44.56 38.94
C ILE A 90 11.19 -43.32 38.82
N ARG A 91 11.49 -42.45 37.86
CA ARG A 91 10.60 -41.31 37.58
C ARG A 91 9.27 -41.80 37.03
N SER A 92 8.18 -41.20 37.51
CA SER A 92 6.85 -41.46 36.97
C SER A 92 6.77 -41.03 35.50
N TRP A 93 5.88 -41.66 34.73
CA TRP A 93 5.63 -41.25 33.34
C TRP A 93 5.23 -39.78 33.23
N ARG A 94 4.45 -39.27 34.19
CA ARG A 94 4.13 -37.84 34.31
C ARG A 94 5.39 -36.99 34.44
N SER A 95 6.34 -37.37 35.32
CA SER A 95 7.60 -36.63 35.48
C SER A 95 8.51 -36.74 34.26
N LYS A 96 8.54 -37.89 33.57
CA LYS A 96 9.32 -38.06 32.33
C LYS A 96 8.74 -37.18 31.21
N ARG A 97 7.41 -37.18 31.04
CA ARG A 97 6.71 -36.29 30.11
C ARG A 97 6.95 -34.83 30.43
N ALA A 98 6.84 -34.43 31.71
CA ALA A 98 7.10 -33.05 32.13
C ALA A 98 8.53 -32.61 31.80
N LEU A 99 9.54 -33.45 32.07
CA LEU A 99 10.93 -33.17 31.70
C LEU A 99 11.11 -33.08 30.19
N ALA A 100 10.55 -34.02 29.43
CA ALA A 100 10.63 -34.02 27.97
C ALA A 100 9.96 -32.75 27.38
N SER A 101 8.79 -32.36 27.90
CA SER A 101 8.11 -31.12 27.52
C SER A 101 8.91 -29.88 27.87
N GLN A 102 9.58 -29.84 29.04
CA GLN A 102 10.46 -28.74 29.43
C GLN A 102 11.68 -28.62 28.51
N TRP A 103 12.34 -29.74 28.18
CA TRP A 103 13.47 -29.76 27.26
C TRP A 103 13.06 -29.38 25.83
N LEU A 104 11.90 -29.87 25.38
CA LEU A 104 11.35 -29.48 24.08
C LEU A 104 11.04 -27.97 24.05
N ALA A 105 10.41 -27.43 25.08
CA ALA A 105 10.15 -25.99 25.19
C ALA A 105 11.46 -25.19 25.19
N ALA A 106 12.47 -25.62 25.94
CA ALA A 106 13.78 -24.96 25.95
C ALA A 106 14.49 -25.02 24.58
N ALA A 107 14.40 -26.16 23.89
CA ALA A 107 14.94 -26.31 22.54
C ALA A 107 14.23 -25.40 21.53
N VAL A 108 12.90 -25.31 21.58
CA VAL A 108 12.11 -24.41 20.74
C VAL A 108 12.47 -22.95 20.99
N VAL A 109 12.54 -22.53 22.26
CA VAL A 109 12.97 -21.16 22.63
C VAL A 109 14.39 -20.89 22.13
N GLY A 110 15.31 -21.86 22.28
CA GLY A 110 16.67 -21.74 21.78
C GLY A 110 16.74 -21.57 20.26
N ILE A 111 15.97 -22.34 19.50
CA ILE A 111 15.89 -22.21 18.04
C ILE A 111 15.36 -20.83 17.65
N VAL A 112 14.28 -20.35 18.28
CA VAL A 112 13.71 -19.02 18.02
C VAL A 112 14.73 -17.92 18.28
N LEU A 113 15.46 -17.98 19.41
CA LEU A 113 16.49 -16.99 19.74
C LEU A 113 17.65 -16.99 18.74
N VAL A 114 18.09 -18.16 18.28
CA VAL A 114 19.14 -18.28 17.26
C VAL A 114 18.67 -17.74 15.91
N SER A 115 17.43 -18.05 15.50
CA SER A 115 16.83 -17.55 14.26
C SER A 115 16.68 -16.03 14.26
N LEU A 116 16.27 -15.43 15.38
CA LEU A 116 16.12 -13.97 15.52
C LEU A 116 17.46 -13.24 15.60
N GLY A 117 18.50 -13.86 16.16
CA GLY A 117 19.83 -13.27 16.31
C GLY A 117 20.74 -13.39 15.09
N TYR A 118 20.32 -14.10 14.04
CA TYR A 118 21.07 -14.20 12.78
C TYR A 118 20.96 -12.88 11.99
N ASN A 119 21.97 -12.54 11.17
CA ASN A 119 22.03 -11.28 10.43
C ASN A 119 20.82 -11.03 9.49
N ASN A 120 20.04 -12.07 9.16
CA ASN A 120 18.80 -11.99 8.37
C ASN A 120 17.56 -12.41 9.18
N GLY A 121 17.59 -12.28 10.52
CA GLY A 121 16.49 -12.65 11.40
C GLY A 121 15.17 -11.91 11.10
N SER A 122 15.26 -10.73 10.47
CA SER A 122 14.13 -9.95 9.97
C SER A 122 13.24 -10.72 8.99
N PHE A 123 13.80 -11.67 8.23
CA PHE A 123 13.02 -12.52 7.32
C PHE A 123 11.97 -13.37 8.05
N PHE A 124 12.27 -13.85 9.26
CA PHE A 124 11.34 -14.68 10.04
C PHE A 124 10.19 -13.89 10.68
N ILE A 125 10.33 -12.57 10.78
CA ILE A 125 9.32 -11.67 11.35
C ILE A 125 8.68 -10.76 10.28
N SER A 126 9.05 -10.92 9.02
CA SER A 126 8.47 -10.16 7.91
C SER A 126 7.02 -10.59 7.68
N PRO A 127 6.04 -9.65 7.72
CA PRO A 127 4.63 -9.97 7.48
C PRO A 127 4.32 -10.36 6.03
N GLY A 128 5.29 -10.18 5.11
CA GLY A 128 5.11 -10.39 3.68
C GLY A 128 5.73 -9.26 2.86
N ALA A 129 5.55 -9.34 1.54
CA ALA A 129 6.01 -8.30 0.61
C ALA A 129 5.27 -6.98 0.85
N LEU A 130 5.97 -5.87 0.64
CA LEU A 130 5.41 -4.52 0.65
C LEU A 130 4.55 -4.30 -0.62
N SER A 131 3.76 -3.22 -0.62
CA SER A 131 3.01 -2.75 -1.77
C SER A 131 3.95 -2.36 -2.91
N THR A 132 3.44 -2.31 -4.13
CA THR A 132 4.23 -1.97 -5.33
C THR A 132 4.95 -0.63 -5.22
N THR A 133 4.34 0.36 -4.57
CA THR A 133 4.88 1.72 -4.43
C THR A 133 6.11 1.76 -3.51
N HIS A 134 6.15 0.90 -2.48
CA HIS A 134 7.27 0.81 -1.55
C HIS A 134 8.07 -0.49 -1.68
N SER A 135 7.87 -1.28 -2.74
CA SER A 135 8.49 -2.61 -2.89
C SER A 135 10.02 -2.59 -2.95
N GLN A 136 10.61 -1.42 -3.21
CA GLN A 136 12.06 -1.22 -3.25
C GLN A 136 12.67 -0.91 -1.88
N LEU A 137 11.84 -0.67 -0.84
CA LEU A 137 12.31 -0.48 0.52
C LEU A 137 12.66 -1.85 1.14
N SER A 138 13.94 -2.04 1.46
CA SER A 138 14.45 -3.30 2.02
C SER A 138 14.74 -3.23 3.53
N ASP A 139 14.74 -2.03 4.10
CA ASP A 139 14.99 -1.80 5.53
C ASP A 139 13.67 -1.54 6.27
N CYS A 140 13.30 -2.47 7.14
CA CYS A 140 12.09 -2.37 7.97
C CYS A 140 12.12 -1.13 8.88
N GLY A 141 13.32 -0.66 9.25
CA GLY A 141 13.52 0.53 10.09
C GLY A 141 13.07 1.84 9.46
N LEU A 142 12.87 1.88 8.14
CA LEU A 142 12.36 3.04 7.43
C LEU A 142 10.89 3.33 7.73
N CYS A 143 10.12 2.31 8.12
CA CYS A 143 8.70 2.46 8.47
C CYS A 143 8.41 2.08 9.92
N HIS A 144 9.16 1.13 10.48
CA HIS A 144 9.00 0.65 11.84
C HIS A 144 10.11 1.18 12.75
N THR A 145 9.79 2.19 13.54
CA THR A 145 10.72 2.82 14.49
C THR A 145 11.31 1.84 15.49
N ALA A 146 10.54 0.81 15.88
CA ALA A 146 10.99 -0.27 16.76
C ALA A 146 12.16 -1.10 16.19
N PHE A 147 12.38 -1.10 14.87
CA PHE A 147 13.46 -1.89 14.28
C PHE A 147 14.86 -1.40 14.71
N SER A 148 14.98 -0.11 15.03
CA SER A 148 16.22 0.50 15.53
C SER A 148 16.65 0.03 16.94
N GLY A 149 15.72 -0.48 17.75
CA GLY A 149 15.96 -0.89 19.16
C GLY A 149 16.44 -2.33 19.35
N GLY A 150 16.56 -3.11 18.26
CA GLY A 150 17.01 -4.50 18.29
C GLY A 150 15.96 -5.52 18.79
N PRO A 151 16.35 -6.80 18.98
CA PRO A 151 15.40 -7.90 19.12
C PRO A 151 14.44 -7.83 20.32
N GLN A 152 14.88 -7.25 21.43
CA GLN A 152 14.02 -7.06 22.61
C GLN A 152 12.87 -6.10 22.31
N GLU A 153 13.18 -5.02 21.60
CA GLU A 153 12.26 -3.96 21.23
C GLU A 153 11.23 -4.44 20.19
N TRP A 154 11.65 -5.32 19.28
CA TRP A 154 10.79 -5.98 18.30
C TRP A 154 9.72 -6.83 19.01
N VAL A 155 10.15 -7.68 19.96
CA VAL A 155 9.24 -8.55 20.72
C VAL A 155 8.30 -7.72 21.60
N HIS A 156 8.81 -6.66 22.23
CA HIS A 156 7.99 -5.75 23.02
C HIS A 156 6.90 -5.11 22.17
N THR A 157 7.27 -4.55 21.01
CA THR A 157 6.36 -3.84 20.11
C THR A 157 5.32 -4.78 19.50
N ALA A 158 5.71 -6.01 19.14
CA ALA A 158 4.78 -7.02 18.62
C ALA A 158 3.68 -7.40 19.62
N LEU A 159 3.98 -7.36 20.94
CA LEU A 159 3.04 -7.67 22.00
C LEU A 159 2.26 -6.43 22.49
N SER A 160 2.83 -5.24 22.37
CA SER A 160 2.25 -3.99 22.86
C SER A 160 1.38 -3.27 21.83
N GLY A 161 1.85 -3.18 20.58
CA GLY A 161 1.24 -2.35 19.54
C GLY A 161 1.40 -0.84 19.76
N ASP A 162 2.23 -0.41 20.71
CA ASP A 162 2.28 0.98 21.18
C ASP A 162 3.00 1.96 20.22
N ARG A 163 3.69 1.44 19.20
CA ARG A 163 4.55 2.24 18.29
C ARG A 163 3.86 2.76 17.05
N ARG A 164 2.57 2.45 16.84
CA ARG A 164 1.84 2.79 15.60
C ARG A 164 1.86 4.28 15.26
N HIS A 165 1.82 5.15 16.28
CA HIS A 165 1.89 6.59 16.07
C HIS A 165 3.29 7.03 15.66
N ASP A 166 4.34 6.45 16.25
CA ASP A 166 5.72 6.78 15.88
C ASP A 166 6.07 6.23 14.49
N ASP A 167 5.60 5.03 14.16
CA ASP A 167 5.68 4.47 12.80
C ASP A 167 4.95 5.34 11.78
N ALA A 168 3.81 5.93 12.13
CA ALA A 168 3.10 6.88 11.26
C ALA A 168 3.89 8.16 10.99
N LYS A 169 4.80 8.58 11.89
CA LYS A 169 5.69 9.73 11.64
C LYS A 169 6.77 9.39 10.62
N ALA A 170 7.24 8.14 10.57
CA ALA A 170 8.22 7.71 9.57
C ALA A 170 7.65 7.84 8.13
N CYS A 171 6.34 7.69 7.95
CA CYS A 171 5.67 8.00 6.68
C CYS A 171 5.83 9.47 6.28
N LEU A 172 5.79 10.38 7.26
CA LEU A 172 5.83 11.83 7.06
C LEU A 172 7.23 12.36 6.77
N ASP A 173 8.27 11.56 6.98
CA ASP A 173 9.63 11.90 6.55
C ASP A 173 9.75 11.99 5.02
N CYS A 174 8.82 11.36 4.29
CA CYS A 174 8.73 11.42 2.82
C CYS A 174 7.40 11.99 2.30
N HIS A 175 6.31 11.92 3.07
CA HIS A 175 4.99 12.44 2.69
C HIS A 175 4.63 13.74 3.42
N ASP A 176 4.55 14.85 2.69
CA ASP A 176 4.02 16.12 3.22
C ASP A 176 2.49 16.19 3.05
N LEU A 177 1.78 16.16 4.17
CA LEU A 177 0.31 16.28 4.25
C LEU A 177 -0.11 17.54 5.05
N GLY A 178 0.81 18.50 5.19
CA GLY A 178 0.59 19.76 5.90
C GLY A 178 0.74 19.65 7.42
N SER A 179 0.19 20.62 8.14
CA SER A 179 0.45 20.82 9.58
C SER A 179 -0.27 19.85 10.52
N MET A 180 -1.27 19.10 10.04
CA MET A 180 -2.08 18.19 10.87
C MET A 180 -2.30 16.81 10.21
N PRO A 181 -1.22 16.11 9.85
CA PRO A 181 -1.31 14.92 8.99
C PRO A 181 -1.94 13.69 9.67
N LEU A 182 -1.95 13.64 11.00
CA LEU A 182 -2.50 12.53 11.79
C LEU A 182 -3.85 12.87 12.45
N LYS A 183 -4.51 13.95 12.00
CA LYS A 183 -5.84 14.34 12.46
C LYS A 183 -6.89 13.97 11.44
N GLN A 184 -8.08 13.61 11.92
CA GLN A 184 -9.24 13.30 11.09
C GLN A 184 -9.53 14.52 10.22
N HIS A 185 -9.41 14.37 8.89
CA HIS A 185 -9.58 15.44 7.89
C HIS A 185 -8.59 16.61 7.99
N GLY A 186 -7.43 16.45 8.65
CA GLY A 186 -6.42 17.51 8.73
C GLY A 186 -6.89 18.77 9.45
N ILE A 187 -7.89 18.66 10.32
CA ILE A 187 -8.44 19.77 11.11
C ILE A 187 -8.28 19.49 12.60
N GLU A 188 -8.10 20.55 13.38
CA GLU A 188 -8.21 20.45 14.84
C GLU A 188 -9.64 20.01 15.19
N ALA A 189 -9.76 19.07 16.12
CA ALA A 189 -11.05 18.64 16.62
C ALA A 189 -11.79 19.88 17.12
N ARG A 190 -12.81 20.34 16.37
CA ARG A 190 -13.71 21.40 16.83
C ARG A 190 -14.21 20.95 18.20
N THR A 191 -13.96 21.79 19.20
CA THR A 191 -14.38 21.61 20.59
C THR A 191 -15.75 20.93 20.66
N SER A 192 -15.72 19.64 21.00
CA SER A 192 -16.84 18.82 21.48
C SER A 192 -18.24 19.31 21.06
N SER A 193 -18.66 18.98 19.83
CA SER A 193 -20.10 18.75 19.65
C SER A 193 -20.38 17.36 20.23
N PRO A 194 -21.27 17.21 21.22
CA PRO A 194 -21.56 15.92 21.81
C PRO A 194 -22.45 15.14 20.85
N ILE A 195 -21.88 14.65 19.75
CA ILE A 195 -22.43 13.48 19.09
C ILE A 195 -22.21 12.37 20.09
N LYS A 196 -23.25 12.09 20.89
CA LYS A 196 -23.31 10.90 21.73
C LYS A 196 -23.17 9.70 20.79
N ALA A 197 -21.94 9.24 20.60
CA ALA A 197 -21.68 7.94 20.00
C ALA A 197 -22.41 6.92 20.87
N HIS A 198 -23.56 6.46 20.43
CA HIS A 198 -24.18 5.23 20.92
C HIS A 198 -23.36 4.05 20.40
N TRP A 199 -22.09 4.00 20.77
CA TRP A 199 -21.39 2.74 20.80
C TRP A 199 -21.90 2.03 22.05
N PRO A 200 -22.49 0.82 21.97
CA PRO A 200 -22.59 0.03 23.17
C PRO A 200 -21.15 -0.18 23.62
N SER A 201 -20.72 0.46 24.71
CA SER A 201 -19.52 -0.01 25.37
C SER A 201 -19.79 -1.48 25.61
N GLU A 202 -19.09 -2.34 24.87
CA GLU A 202 -18.92 -3.72 25.30
C GLU A 202 -18.44 -3.55 26.73
N ALA A 203 -19.30 -3.95 27.67
CA ALA A 203 -19.04 -3.82 29.09
C ALA A 203 -17.65 -4.39 29.30
N ASP A 204 -16.70 -3.51 29.60
CA ASP A 204 -15.30 -3.84 29.80
C ASP A 204 -15.31 -5.01 30.79
N PRO A 205 -15.02 -6.25 30.36
CA PRO A 205 -15.18 -7.41 31.20
C PRO A 205 -14.23 -7.16 32.37
N SER A 206 -14.79 -6.97 33.57
CA SER A 206 -14.04 -6.58 34.76
C SER A 206 -12.70 -7.30 34.74
N PRO A 207 -11.57 -6.57 34.69
CA PRO A 207 -10.31 -7.16 34.28
C PRO A 207 -10.02 -8.31 35.24
N GLY A 208 -9.98 -9.52 34.68
CA GLY A 208 -9.50 -10.68 35.42
C GLY A 208 -8.08 -10.40 35.94
N ILE A 209 -7.52 -11.30 36.73
CA ILE A 209 -6.14 -11.18 37.25
C ILE A 209 -5.03 -11.06 36.17
N THR A 210 -5.34 -11.25 34.89
CA THR A 210 -4.42 -11.29 33.75
C THR A 210 -3.90 -9.92 33.24
N PRO A 211 -4.71 -8.86 33.05
CA PRO A 211 -4.23 -7.54 32.64
C PRO A 211 -3.47 -6.82 33.77
N LEU A 212 -3.80 -7.14 35.03
CA LEU A 212 -3.14 -6.56 36.21
C LEU A 212 -1.68 -7.00 36.30
N LEU A 213 -1.39 -8.29 36.11
CA LEU A 213 -0.01 -8.80 36.05
C LEU A 213 0.74 -8.33 34.80
N ARG A 214 0.02 -8.13 33.69
CA ARG A 214 0.58 -7.63 32.42
C ARG A 214 1.07 -6.19 32.54
N ASN A 215 0.34 -5.30 33.21
CA ASN A 215 0.75 -3.90 33.39
C ASN A 215 1.87 -3.71 34.42
N ILE A 216 2.00 -4.60 35.42
CA ILE A 216 3.07 -4.54 36.43
C ILE A 216 4.46 -4.86 35.83
N VAL A 217 4.53 -5.67 34.77
CA VAL A 217 5.80 -6.09 34.17
C VAL A 217 6.22 -5.21 32.99
N TRP A 218 5.26 -4.63 32.25
CA TRP A 218 5.54 -4.08 30.91
C TRP A 218 4.99 -2.66 30.63
N ASN A 219 4.56 -1.88 31.64
CA ASN A 219 4.17 -0.46 31.52
C ASN A 219 3.59 -0.07 30.13
N PHE A 220 2.42 -0.61 29.78
CA PHE A 220 1.74 -0.21 28.55
C PHE A 220 1.17 1.20 28.71
N GLU A 221 1.59 2.12 27.85
CA GLU A 221 1.08 3.49 27.78
C GLU A 221 -0.40 3.47 27.35
N THR A 222 -1.21 4.40 27.86
CA THR A 222 -2.60 4.54 27.44
C THR A 222 -2.69 4.84 25.94
N ARG A 223 -3.48 4.05 25.20
CA ARG A 223 -3.76 4.28 23.77
C ARG A 223 -4.18 5.74 23.53
N ASN A 224 -3.38 6.48 22.78
CA ASN A 224 -3.72 7.84 22.36
C ASN A 224 -4.82 7.78 21.28
N SER A 225 -6.05 8.11 21.66
CA SER A 225 -7.24 8.07 20.77
C SER A 225 -7.36 9.28 19.85
N ASP A 226 -6.50 10.29 20.00
CA ASP A 226 -6.67 11.58 19.34
C ASP A 226 -5.91 11.69 18.00
N SER A 227 -5.30 10.60 17.52
CA SER A 227 -4.50 10.56 16.29
C SER A 227 -4.88 9.36 15.43
N LEU A 228 -5.21 9.60 14.15
CA LEU A 228 -5.43 8.55 13.16
C LEU A 228 -4.10 8.24 12.47
N THR A 229 -3.60 7.01 12.63
CA THR A 229 -2.34 6.59 12.00
C THR A 229 -2.56 6.20 10.54
N CYS A 230 -1.57 6.43 9.67
CA CYS A 230 -1.65 6.13 8.22
C CYS A 230 -2.06 4.67 7.95
N ALA A 231 -1.46 3.74 8.71
CA ALA A 231 -1.69 2.31 8.60
C ALA A 231 -3.09 1.82 9.00
N THR A 232 -3.94 2.72 9.52
CA THR A 232 -5.37 2.41 9.75
C THR A 232 -6.08 2.14 8.44
N CYS A 233 -5.75 2.93 7.41
CA CYS A 233 -6.35 2.86 6.08
C CYS A 233 -5.37 2.26 5.06
N HIS A 234 -4.11 2.70 5.09
CA HIS A 234 -3.08 2.31 4.11
C HIS A 234 -2.27 1.11 4.62
N LYS A 235 -2.63 -0.10 4.20
CA LYS A 235 -1.96 -1.34 4.62
C LYS A 235 -0.88 -1.74 3.63
N GLU A 236 0.36 -1.83 4.11
CA GLU A 236 1.54 -1.98 3.24
C GLU A 236 1.92 -3.45 2.93
N HIS A 237 1.82 -4.37 3.90
CA HIS A 237 2.29 -5.76 3.72
C HIS A 237 1.30 -6.69 2.96
N GLN A 238 0.62 -6.17 1.94
CA GLN A 238 -0.33 -6.94 1.11
C GLN A 238 0.27 -7.40 -0.22
N GLY A 239 1.53 -7.06 -0.51
CA GLY A 239 2.18 -7.35 -1.78
C GLY A 239 1.60 -6.53 -2.93
N ALA A 240 1.63 -7.07 -4.15
CA ALA A 240 1.14 -6.36 -5.34
C ALA A 240 -0.39 -6.14 -5.39
N ALA A 241 -1.12 -6.62 -4.39
CA ALA A 241 -2.56 -6.42 -4.28
C ALA A 241 -2.86 -5.20 -3.40
N PHE A 242 -3.53 -4.23 -4.03
CA PHE A 242 -4.32 -3.14 -3.42
C PHE A 242 -3.59 -2.07 -2.59
N ALA A 243 -3.57 -0.84 -3.14
CA ALA A 243 -3.24 0.40 -2.45
C ALA A 243 -4.45 1.35 -2.31
N GLU A 244 -5.67 0.90 -2.68
CA GLU A 244 -6.89 1.68 -2.54
C GLU A 244 -7.55 1.44 -1.18
N THR A 245 -7.80 2.53 -0.46
CA THR A 245 -8.60 2.50 0.77
C THR A 245 -10.05 2.19 0.41
N GLU A 246 -10.57 1.04 0.83
CA GLU A 246 -11.98 0.72 0.62
C GLU A 246 -12.90 1.68 1.40
N ASN A 247 -14.06 2.01 0.82
CA ASN A 247 -15.08 2.88 1.44
C ASN A 247 -15.51 2.42 2.85
N VAL A 248 -15.38 1.13 3.15
CA VAL A 248 -15.69 0.55 4.47
C VAL A 248 -14.76 1.08 5.58
N ALA A 249 -13.52 1.46 5.25
CA ALA A 249 -12.58 2.00 6.24
C ALA A 249 -13.10 3.33 6.83
N CYS A 250 -13.86 4.11 6.06
CA CYS A 250 -14.48 5.35 6.52
C CYS A 250 -15.64 5.08 7.51
N LEU A 251 -16.30 3.93 7.42
CA LEU A 251 -17.41 3.54 8.29
C LEU A 251 -16.97 3.17 9.71
N GLU A 252 -15.69 2.85 9.92
CA GLU A 252 -15.16 2.45 11.24
C GLU A 252 -15.32 3.57 12.29
N CYS A 253 -15.24 4.84 11.88
CA CYS A 253 -15.47 5.98 12.76
C CYS A 253 -16.85 6.63 12.58
N HIS A 254 -17.49 6.48 11.41
CA HIS A 254 -18.72 7.21 11.10
C HIS A 254 -20.03 6.59 11.58
N GLY A 255 -20.02 5.38 12.17
CA GLY A 255 -21.06 4.88 13.11
C GLY A 255 -22.47 4.62 12.57
N GLU A 256 -22.96 5.37 11.58
CA GLU A 256 -24.22 5.11 10.89
C GLU A 256 -23.95 4.19 9.70
N LYS A 257 -24.48 2.97 9.78
CA LYS A 257 -24.29 1.91 8.79
C LYS A 257 -24.98 2.27 7.49
N PHE A 258 -24.25 2.81 6.53
CA PHE A 258 -24.64 2.77 5.13
C PHE A 258 -23.99 1.58 4.42
N THR A 259 -24.73 0.91 3.53
CA THR A 259 -24.30 -0.29 2.79
C THR A 259 -23.17 0.01 1.79
N GLY A 260 -23.00 1.28 1.44
CA GLY A 260 -21.90 1.85 0.66
C GLY A 260 -22.02 3.38 0.62
N PHE A 261 -20.94 4.08 0.30
CA PHE A 261 -20.91 5.56 0.25
C PHE A 261 -21.97 6.13 -0.70
N SER A 262 -22.24 5.43 -1.80
CA SER A 262 -23.28 5.76 -2.79
C SER A 262 -24.72 5.63 -2.30
N GLU A 263 -24.96 4.88 -1.21
CA GLU A 263 -26.31 4.41 -0.83
C GLU A 263 -26.81 4.99 0.50
N GLY A 264 -25.93 5.56 1.33
CA GLY A 264 -26.38 6.16 2.59
C GLY A 264 -25.55 7.32 3.09
N HIS A 265 -24.75 7.94 2.21
CA HIS A 265 -24.40 9.33 2.40
C HIS A 265 -25.69 10.17 2.21
N PRO A 266 -26.12 10.99 3.17
CA PRO A 266 -27.24 11.90 2.95
C PRO A 266 -26.97 12.73 1.69
N GLY A 267 -28.01 12.99 0.88
CA GLY A 267 -27.88 13.86 -0.28
C GLY A 267 -27.11 15.12 0.12
N TYR A 268 -26.11 15.51 -0.68
CA TYR A 268 -25.18 16.59 -0.34
C TYR A 268 -25.89 17.95 -0.36
N GLU A 269 -26.74 18.21 0.64
CA GLU A 269 -27.43 19.49 0.79
C GLU A 269 -26.49 20.55 1.40
N THR A 270 -25.41 20.14 2.08
CA THR A 270 -24.53 21.05 2.85
C THR A 270 -23.06 20.62 3.01
N TYR A 271 -22.47 19.81 2.12
CA TYR A 271 -21.04 19.49 2.14
C TYR A 271 -20.31 20.05 0.89
N PRO A 272 -19.13 20.69 1.01
CA PRO A 272 -18.75 21.75 0.09
C PRO A 272 -18.12 21.25 -1.22
N TYR A 273 -18.94 21.44 -2.27
CA TYR A 273 -18.67 21.61 -3.70
C TYR A 273 -18.44 20.37 -4.56
N LYS A 274 -19.33 20.22 -5.56
CA LYS A 274 -18.97 19.79 -6.92
C LYS A 274 -17.60 20.39 -7.23
N ARG A 275 -16.58 19.54 -7.14
CA ARG A 275 -15.15 19.79 -7.41
C ARG A 275 -14.72 21.24 -7.16
N ARG A 276 -14.10 21.54 -6.01
CA ARG A 276 -13.29 22.77 -5.91
C ARG A 276 -12.39 22.86 -7.14
N THR A 277 -12.28 24.05 -7.72
CA THR A 277 -11.19 24.35 -8.65
C THR A 277 -9.90 23.91 -7.96
N ARG A 278 -9.00 23.21 -8.67
CA ARG A 278 -7.70 22.76 -8.14
C ARG A 278 -6.77 23.93 -7.76
N ILE A 279 -7.24 25.16 -7.94
CA ILE A 279 -6.55 26.41 -7.70
C ILE A 279 -7.06 26.95 -6.36
N ASN A 280 -6.17 27.00 -5.36
CA ASN A 280 -6.45 27.73 -4.13
C ASN A 280 -6.38 29.23 -4.43
N PHE A 281 -7.55 29.84 -4.69
CA PHE A 281 -7.65 31.23 -5.14
C PHE A 281 -7.97 32.17 -3.97
N ASP A 282 -7.05 33.08 -3.69
CA ASP A 282 -7.20 34.16 -2.70
C ASP A 282 -7.54 35.46 -3.43
N HIS A 283 -8.81 35.89 -3.33
CA HIS A 283 -9.32 37.09 -3.99
C HIS A 283 -8.51 38.34 -3.62
N ILE A 284 -8.20 38.53 -2.34
CA ILE A 284 -7.51 39.73 -1.85
C ILE A 284 -6.10 39.76 -2.44
N LYS A 285 -5.37 38.65 -2.31
CA LYS A 285 -4.02 38.56 -2.83
C LYS A 285 -3.96 38.75 -4.34
N HIS A 286 -4.92 38.20 -5.10
CA HIS A 286 -4.95 38.33 -6.54
C HIS A 286 -5.10 39.80 -6.98
N PHE A 287 -6.09 40.50 -6.44
CA PHE A 287 -6.33 41.90 -6.78
C PHE A 287 -5.21 42.84 -6.29
N ASP A 288 -4.75 42.66 -5.05
CA ASP A 288 -3.69 43.46 -4.43
C ASP A 288 -2.30 43.22 -5.04
N THR A 289 -2.10 42.14 -5.80
CA THR A 289 -0.80 41.87 -6.44
C THR A 289 -0.79 42.35 -7.89
N HIS A 290 -1.88 42.13 -8.62
CA HIS A 290 -1.88 42.24 -10.08
C HIS A 290 -2.58 43.50 -10.63
N PHE A 291 -3.37 44.21 -9.82
CA PHE A 291 -4.16 45.37 -10.29
C PHE A 291 -3.84 46.66 -9.52
N ASN A 292 -2.57 46.92 -9.23
CA ASN A 292 -2.13 48.06 -8.41
C ASN A 292 -1.91 49.37 -9.19
N SER A 293 -2.20 49.41 -10.49
CA SER A 293 -1.98 50.61 -11.30
C SER A 293 -3.14 51.60 -11.12
N PRO A 294 -2.88 52.92 -11.04
CA PRO A 294 -3.93 53.94 -10.97
C PRO A 294 -4.83 54.02 -12.22
N SER A 295 -4.50 53.30 -13.29
CA SER A 295 -5.32 53.10 -14.49
C SER A 295 -6.32 51.95 -14.38
N ASP A 296 -6.17 51.08 -13.38
CA ASP A 296 -6.95 49.86 -13.25
C ASP A 296 -8.18 50.15 -12.41
N ASN A 297 -9.37 50.00 -12.98
CA ASN A 297 -10.62 50.20 -12.27
C ASN A 297 -10.89 48.98 -11.37
N GLN A 298 -10.10 48.83 -10.29
CA GLN A 298 -10.19 47.73 -9.32
C GLN A 298 -11.62 47.48 -8.83
N GLN A 299 -12.45 48.52 -8.74
CA GLN A 299 -13.84 48.42 -8.31
C GLN A 299 -14.78 47.77 -9.34
N ASP A 300 -14.51 47.89 -10.64
CA ASP A 300 -15.31 47.22 -11.68
C ASP A 300 -14.90 45.74 -11.82
N LEU A 301 -13.61 45.43 -11.60
CA LEU A 301 -13.04 44.09 -11.72
C LEU A 301 -13.26 43.20 -10.49
N SER A 302 -13.48 43.78 -9.31
CA SER A 302 -13.73 43.07 -8.04
C SER A 302 -15.20 42.70 -7.80
N SER A 303 -16.06 42.89 -8.81
CA SER A 303 -17.45 42.49 -8.74
C SER A 303 -17.59 40.97 -8.62
N CYS A 304 -18.33 40.50 -7.62
CA CYS A 304 -18.52 39.09 -7.36
C CYS A 304 -19.15 38.35 -8.56
N ILE A 305 -19.96 39.05 -9.36
CA ILE A 305 -20.69 38.45 -10.49
C ILE A 305 -19.83 38.17 -11.72
N ASN A 306 -18.62 38.73 -11.79
CA ASN A 306 -17.69 38.46 -12.89
C ASN A 306 -17.14 37.02 -12.81
N CYS A 307 -17.01 36.51 -11.59
CA CYS A 307 -16.51 35.15 -11.34
C CYS A 307 -17.59 34.20 -10.83
N HIS A 308 -18.73 34.72 -10.36
CA HIS A 308 -19.83 33.93 -9.83
C HIS A 308 -21.15 34.19 -10.53
N GLN A 309 -21.85 33.14 -10.90
CA GLN A 309 -23.19 33.21 -11.51
C GLN A 309 -24.18 32.44 -10.64
N PRO A 310 -25.46 32.84 -10.62
CA PRO A 310 -26.49 32.02 -10.00
C PRO A 310 -26.58 30.66 -10.69
N ASP A 311 -26.84 29.61 -9.92
CA ASP A 311 -27.17 28.30 -10.47
C ASP A 311 -28.53 28.34 -11.21
N PRO A 312 -28.87 27.33 -12.02
CA PRO A 312 -30.10 27.35 -12.83
C PRO A 312 -31.39 27.54 -12.01
N ASP A 313 -31.38 27.15 -10.74
CA ASP A 313 -32.51 27.30 -9.83
C ASP A 313 -32.52 28.67 -9.10
N GLY A 314 -31.45 29.45 -9.23
CA GLY A 314 -31.27 30.77 -8.60
C GLY A 314 -31.07 30.71 -7.08
N ILE A 315 -30.69 29.54 -6.55
CA ILE A 315 -30.61 29.25 -5.11
C ILE A 315 -29.17 29.41 -4.61
N ALA A 316 -28.18 29.12 -5.44
CA ALA A 316 -26.76 29.21 -5.07
C ALA A 316 -25.97 30.04 -6.09
N MET A 317 -24.87 30.64 -5.64
CA MET A 317 -23.87 31.24 -6.52
C MET A 317 -22.78 30.21 -6.80
N VAL A 318 -22.58 29.86 -8.07
CA VAL A 318 -21.53 28.97 -8.55
C VAL A 318 -20.45 29.77 -9.26
N SER A 319 -19.24 29.24 -9.38
CA SER A 319 -18.20 29.88 -10.20
C SER A 319 -18.57 29.80 -11.68
N ALA A 320 -18.39 30.89 -12.42
CA ALA A 320 -18.53 30.90 -13.86
C ALA A 320 -17.44 30.03 -14.53
N PRO A 321 -17.67 29.55 -15.77
CA PRO A 321 -16.66 28.83 -16.55
C PRO A 321 -15.35 29.62 -16.70
N PHE A 322 -14.24 28.91 -16.96
CA PHE A 322 -12.92 29.54 -17.13
C PHE A 322 -12.91 30.64 -18.18
N ALA A 323 -13.56 30.41 -19.33
CA ALA A 323 -13.62 31.38 -20.43
C ALA A 323 -14.16 32.74 -19.97
N ASP A 324 -15.18 32.72 -19.11
CA ASP A 324 -15.88 33.92 -18.63
C ASP A 324 -15.21 34.54 -17.40
N ALA A 325 -14.74 33.71 -16.46
CA ALA A 325 -14.19 34.18 -15.17
C ALA A 325 -12.69 34.53 -15.23
N CYS A 326 -11.94 33.93 -16.14
CA CYS A 326 -10.47 33.98 -16.15
C CYS A 326 -9.90 34.25 -17.55
N GLY A 327 -10.59 33.80 -18.60
CA GLY A 327 -10.07 33.70 -19.94
C GLY A 327 -9.65 35.04 -20.53
N GLU A 328 -10.43 36.10 -20.30
CA GLU A 328 -10.14 37.44 -20.84
C GLU A 328 -8.74 37.97 -20.47
N CYS A 329 -8.19 37.57 -19.31
CA CYS A 329 -6.84 37.99 -18.89
C CYS A 329 -5.81 36.86 -18.93
N HIS A 330 -6.22 35.60 -18.74
CA HIS A 330 -5.30 34.47 -18.58
C HIS A 330 -5.20 33.55 -19.79
N THR A 331 -6.15 33.58 -20.74
CA THR A 331 -6.08 32.74 -21.95
C THR A 331 -4.79 33.02 -22.72
N GLY A 332 -4.52 34.29 -23.01
CA GLY A 332 -3.28 34.69 -23.67
C GLY A 332 -2.03 34.21 -22.93
N GLN A 333 -2.00 34.29 -21.60
CA GLN A 333 -0.85 33.82 -20.80
C GLN A 333 -0.66 32.29 -20.80
N ILE A 334 -1.76 31.56 -20.86
CA ILE A 334 -1.78 30.09 -20.92
C ILE A 334 -1.33 29.63 -22.31
N GLU A 335 -1.87 30.27 -23.34
CA GLU A 335 -1.53 30.02 -24.73
C GLU A 335 -0.09 30.44 -25.03
N GLY A 336 0.40 31.50 -24.36
CA GLY A 336 1.81 31.89 -24.29
C GLY A 336 2.13 33.30 -24.80
N GLU A 337 1.14 34.19 -24.94
CA GLU A 337 1.34 35.62 -25.17
C GLU A 337 2.30 36.23 -24.14
N GLY A 338 3.38 36.86 -24.63
CA GLY A 338 4.42 37.47 -23.79
C GLY A 338 5.55 36.54 -23.34
N ARG A 339 5.56 35.26 -23.75
CA ARG A 339 6.73 34.37 -23.60
C ARG A 339 7.73 34.60 -24.75
N ALA A 340 8.96 34.08 -24.62
CA ALA A 340 10.01 34.22 -25.64
C ALA A 340 9.59 33.71 -27.05
N THR A 341 8.56 32.87 -27.11
CA THR A 341 7.82 32.41 -28.29
C THR A 341 6.33 32.27 -27.92
N GLU A 342 5.42 32.16 -28.90
CA GLU A 342 3.97 32.04 -28.69
C GLU A 342 3.54 30.89 -27.76
N LYS A 343 4.36 29.84 -27.55
CA LYS A 343 4.03 28.68 -26.69
C LYS A 343 5.02 28.41 -25.54
N GLY A 344 6.05 29.24 -25.38
CA GLY A 344 7.17 29.01 -24.43
C GLY A 344 8.28 28.10 -25.00
N ILE A 345 9.22 27.68 -24.13
CA ILE A 345 10.36 26.85 -24.55
C ILE A 345 9.91 25.39 -24.65
N ALA A 346 9.85 24.85 -25.86
CA ALA A 346 9.60 23.43 -26.08
C ALA A 346 10.81 22.60 -25.61
N ILE A 347 10.59 21.72 -24.62
CA ILE A 347 11.58 20.73 -24.17
C ILE A 347 11.38 19.41 -24.91
N LEU A 348 10.16 18.88 -24.91
CA LEU A 348 9.76 17.68 -25.64
C LEU A 348 8.69 18.07 -26.66
N SER A 349 8.84 17.60 -27.90
CA SER A 349 7.91 17.79 -29.00
C SER A 349 7.90 16.53 -29.88
N LEU A 350 6.89 16.41 -30.74
CA LEU A 350 7.02 15.57 -31.92
C LEU A 350 7.47 16.47 -33.08
N PRO A 351 8.61 16.15 -33.74
CA PRO A 351 8.99 16.87 -34.94
C PRO A 351 7.96 16.66 -36.05
N ASP A 352 7.77 17.69 -36.86
CA ASP A 352 6.97 17.60 -38.08
C ASP A 352 7.70 16.80 -39.15
N ILE A 353 7.02 15.81 -39.71
CA ILE A 353 7.60 14.79 -40.59
C ILE A 353 6.63 14.50 -41.74
N ASP A 354 7.16 14.50 -42.97
CA ASP A 354 6.47 14.06 -44.18
C ASP A 354 6.22 12.55 -44.17
N THR A 355 5.16 12.15 -43.47
CA THR A 355 4.75 10.75 -43.33
C THR A 355 4.28 10.15 -44.67
N TRP A 356 3.76 10.96 -45.59
CA TRP A 356 3.32 10.52 -46.92
C TRP A 356 4.49 10.04 -47.76
N THR A 357 5.55 10.83 -47.89
CA THR A 357 6.72 10.41 -48.66
C THR A 357 7.40 9.19 -48.04
N LEU A 358 7.43 9.07 -46.70
CA LEU A 358 7.95 7.88 -46.03
C LEU A 358 7.12 6.63 -46.37
N ALA A 359 5.80 6.75 -46.40
CA ALA A 359 4.90 5.66 -46.78
C ALA A 359 5.07 5.27 -48.27
N GLU A 360 5.10 6.25 -49.18
CA GLU A 360 5.32 6.00 -50.63
C GLU A 360 6.64 5.29 -50.90
N ARG A 361 7.68 5.61 -50.12
CA ARG A 361 9.01 5.01 -50.25
C ARG A 361 9.18 3.71 -49.47
N ASN A 362 8.10 3.13 -48.93
CA ASN A 362 8.09 1.90 -48.13
C ASN A 362 9.04 1.96 -46.93
N SER A 363 9.08 3.08 -46.22
CA SER A 363 9.84 3.25 -44.98
C SER A 363 8.90 3.13 -43.78
N PRO A 364 8.74 1.93 -43.17
CA PRO A 364 7.76 1.73 -42.12
C PRO A 364 8.17 2.46 -40.83
N ILE A 365 7.32 3.39 -40.40
CA ILE A 365 7.51 4.16 -39.15
C ILE A 365 6.41 3.92 -38.10
N GLY A 366 5.40 3.11 -38.40
CA GLY A 366 4.20 2.96 -37.55
C GLY A 366 3.33 4.22 -37.56
N TYR A 367 2.48 4.38 -36.53
CA TYR A 367 1.64 5.56 -36.34
C TYR A 367 2.49 6.79 -36.01
N TRP A 368 2.19 7.91 -36.66
CA TRP A 368 2.72 9.23 -36.35
C TRP A 368 1.58 10.26 -36.54
N PRO A 369 1.34 11.17 -35.59
CA PRO A 369 0.25 12.16 -35.72
C PRO A 369 0.41 13.09 -36.92
N GLU A 370 -0.71 13.48 -37.53
CA GLU A 370 -0.74 14.35 -38.72
C GLU A 370 -0.49 15.83 -38.39
N GLN A 371 -0.90 16.28 -37.21
CA GLN A 371 -0.80 17.69 -36.79
C GLN A 371 0.39 17.94 -35.85
N THR A 372 1.60 17.65 -36.33
CA THR A 372 2.83 18.01 -35.64
C THR A 372 3.33 19.37 -36.13
N TYR A 373 3.48 20.34 -35.24
CA TYR A 373 3.94 21.69 -35.59
C TYR A 373 5.32 22.03 -34.99
N GLY A 374 6.06 21.01 -34.55
CA GLY A 374 7.30 21.17 -33.79
C GLY A 374 8.54 20.86 -34.62
N GLU A 375 9.65 21.48 -34.27
CA GLU A 375 10.98 20.97 -34.65
C GLU A 375 11.50 20.00 -33.58
N LEU A 376 12.54 19.23 -33.93
CA LEU A 376 13.30 18.49 -32.93
C LEU A 376 14.02 19.50 -32.01
N THR A 377 13.60 19.57 -30.75
CA THR A 377 14.15 20.56 -29.83
C THR A 377 15.64 20.28 -29.55
N VAL A 378 16.40 21.32 -29.19
CA VAL A 378 17.80 21.18 -28.74
C VAL A 378 17.92 20.27 -27.51
N PHE A 379 16.87 20.23 -26.68
CA PHE A 379 16.82 19.36 -25.50
C PHE A 379 16.62 17.90 -25.90
N MET A 380 15.76 17.62 -26.88
CA MET A 380 15.61 16.27 -27.43
C MET A 380 16.86 15.82 -28.15
N ASP A 381 17.54 16.68 -28.92
CA ASP A 381 18.84 16.36 -29.51
C ASP A 381 19.87 15.96 -28.44
N MET A 382 19.90 16.70 -27.32
CA MET A 382 20.75 16.35 -26.18
C MET A 382 20.35 14.99 -25.56
N LEU A 383 19.06 14.75 -25.34
CA LEU A 383 18.57 13.50 -24.76
C LEU A 383 18.81 12.30 -25.68
N LEU A 384 18.63 12.46 -26.98
CA LEU A 384 18.89 11.42 -27.98
C LEU A 384 20.40 11.19 -28.21
N SER A 385 21.28 12.03 -27.65
CA SER A 385 22.72 11.91 -27.91
C SER A 385 23.34 10.63 -27.38
N ASN A 386 22.71 9.97 -26.41
CA ASN A 386 23.13 8.66 -25.91
C ASN A 386 22.64 7.48 -26.78
N ASP A 387 21.85 7.74 -27.83
CA ASP A 387 21.44 6.73 -28.81
C ASP A 387 22.44 6.67 -29.97
N ILE A 388 23.11 5.53 -30.11
CA ILE A 388 24.15 5.34 -31.14
C ILE A 388 23.60 5.35 -32.56
N GLN A 389 22.36 4.89 -32.78
CA GLN A 389 21.74 4.89 -34.10
C GLN A 389 21.42 6.32 -34.51
N TYR A 390 20.87 7.11 -33.59
CA TYR A 390 20.63 8.53 -33.82
C TYR A 390 21.93 9.29 -34.12
N GLN A 391 23.01 9.06 -33.35
CA GLN A 391 24.30 9.70 -33.59
C GLN A 391 24.87 9.44 -34.99
N ASN A 392 24.66 8.24 -35.54
CA ASN A 392 25.13 7.89 -36.88
C ASN A 392 24.40 8.67 -37.99
N VAL A 393 23.15 9.05 -37.75
CA VAL A 393 22.30 9.73 -38.76
C VAL A 393 22.18 11.24 -38.54
N LYS A 394 22.56 11.75 -37.36
CA LYS A 394 22.44 13.17 -36.98
C LYS A 394 23.03 14.15 -38.01
N LEU A 395 24.20 13.83 -38.58
CA LEU A 395 24.82 14.69 -39.60
C LEU A 395 24.07 14.68 -40.95
N ILE A 396 23.38 13.59 -41.27
CA ILE A 396 22.55 13.47 -42.48
C ILE A 396 21.27 14.30 -42.33
N LEU A 397 20.73 14.36 -41.11
CA LEU A 397 19.48 15.06 -40.78
C LEU A 397 19.62 16.58 -40.66
N LYS A 398 20.82 17.09 -40.37
CA LYS A 398 21.04 18.50 -39.98
C LYS A 398 20.52 19.53 -40.99
N ASP A 399 20.66 19.24 -42.28
CA ASP A 399 20.29 20.16 -43.37
C ASP A 399 19.10 19.62 -44.19
N LEU A 400 18.39 18.62 -43.67
CA LEU A 400 17.23 18.00 -44.31
C LEU A 400 15.94 18.66 -43.79
N ASP A 401 15.09 19.09 -44.72
CA ASP A 401 13.73 19.50 -44.39
C ASP A 401 12.90 18.24 -44.10
N LEU A 402 12.49 18.07 -42.84
CA LEU A 402 11.69 16.91 -42.43
C LEU A 402 10.24 16.99 -42.91
N THR A 403 9.76 18.19 -43.25
CA THR A 403 8.37 18.47 -43.64
C THR A 403 8.12 18.24 -45.13
N ASP A 404 9.17 18.20 -45.95
CA ASP A 404 9.13 17.84 -47.37
C ASP A 404 10.28 16.89 -47.71
N LEU A 405 9.98 15.60 -47.77
CA LEU A 405 10.94 14.55 -48.10
C LEU A 405 10.89 14.13 -49.57
N SER A 406 10.10 14.82 -50.41
CA SER A 406 9.86 14.45 -51.82
C SER A 406 11.16 14.27 -52.62
N ASN A 407 12.15 15.13 -52.37
CA ASN A 407 13.46 15.13 -53.03
C ASN A 407 14.58 14.43 -52.23
N ALA A 408 14.27 13.83 -51.07
CA ALA A 408 15.26 13.18 -50.23
C ALA A 408 15.89 11.95 -50.92
N SER A 409 17.15 11.63 -50.64
CA SER A 409 17.80 10.40 -51.08
C SER A 409 17.36 9.19 -50.24
N SER A 410 17.62 7.96 -50.69
CA SER A 410 17.30 6.77 -49.90
C SER A 410 18.01 6.74 -48.54
N ASP A 411 19.25 7.25 -48.47
CA ASP A 411 20.01 7.35 -47.22
C ASP A 411 19.39 8.37 -46.27
N GLN A 412 18.85 9.48 -46.80
CA GLN A 412 18.14 10.48 -46.01
C GLN A 412 16.80 9.94 -45.48
N ILE A 413 16.06 9.17 -46.28
CA ILE A 413 14.81 8.52 -45.85
C ILE A 413 15.07 7.52 -44.71
N ALA A 414 16.13 6.71 -44.81
CA ALA A 414 16.53 5.80 -43.74
C ALA A 414 16.99 6.54 -42.46
N ALA A 415 17.66 7.69 -42.62
CA ALA A 415 18.02 8.57 -41.51
C ALA A 415 16.79 9.12 -40.77
N VAL A 416 15.75 9.54 -41.51
CA VAL A 416 14.48 10.01 -40.92
C VAL A 416 13.76 8.88 -40.19
N GLN A 417 13.72 7.67 -40.77
CA GLN A 417 13.15 6.49 -40.11
C GLN A 417 13.86 6.22 -38.77
N THR A 418 15.19 6.31 -38.75
CA THR A 418 15.99 6.14 -37.52
C THR A 418 15.65 7.21 -36.49
N LEU A 419 15.49 8.48 -36.90
CA LEU A 419 15.05 9.56 -36.01
C LEU A 419 13.67 9.26 -35.40
N VAL A 420 12.69 8.86 -36.21
CA VAL A 420 11.34 8.55 -35.73
C VAL A 420 11.37 7.49 -34.63
N TRP A 421 12.08 6.38 -34.86
CA TRP A 421 12.19 5.32 -33.87
C TRP A 421 12.96 5.74 -32.62
N ALA A 422 13.98 6.58 -32.76
CA ALA A 422 14.70 7.14 -31.62
C ALA A 422 13.80 8.04 -30.76
N VAL A 423 12.94 8.86 -31.39
CA VAL A 423 11.94 9.69 -30.69
C VAL A 423 10.90 8.80 -29.99
N LYS A 424 10.33 7.81 -30.68
CA LYS A 424 9.39 6.85 -30.08
C LYS A 424 9.99 6.16 -28.85
N ASN A 425 11.24 5.71 -28.96
CA ASN A 425 11.94 5.08 -27.86
C ASN A 425 12.21 6.06 -26.72
N LEU A 426 12.60 7.31 -26.99
CA LEU A 426 12.75 8.34 -25.95
C LEU A 426 11.46 8.48 -25.12
N PHE A 427 10.30 8.61 -25.77
CA PHE A 427 9.02 8.74 -25.08
C PHE A 427 8.64 7.48 -24.30
N LEU A 428 8.71 6.29 -24.92
CA LEU A 428 8.36 5.03 -24.25
C LEU A 428 9.28 4.73 -23.05
N GLN A 429 10.60 4.90 -23.21
CA GLN A 429 11.55 4.63 -22.13
C GLN A 429 11.40 5.65 -20.99
N THR A 430 11.08 6.91 -21.31
CA THR A 430 10.77 7.93 -20.30
C THR A 430 9.49 7.57 -19.55
N GLN A 431 8.47 7.05 -20.23
CA GLN A 431 7.26 6.55 -19.57
C GLN A 431 7.55 5.35 -18.65
N LEU A 432 8.35 4.37 -19.09
CA LEU A 432 8.59 3.15 -18.33
C LEU A 432 9.53 3.33 -17.13
N TYR A 433 10.54 4.19 -17.27
CA TYR A 433 11.65 4.29 -16.32
C TYR A 433 11.84 5.70 -15.74
N GLY A 434 11.11 6.70 -16.24
CA GLY A 434 11.04 8.05 -15.70
C GLY A 434 12.42 8.69 -15.51
N PRO A 435 12.71 9.27 -14.32
CA PRO A 435 13.98 9.94 -14.04
C PRO A 435 15.22 9.06 -14.20
N ARG A 436 15.12 7.73 -14.08
CA ARG A 436 16.29 6.84 -14.25
C ARG A 436 16.76 6.82 -15.71
N TYR A 437 15.82 6.77 -16.65
CA TYR A 437 16.16 6.83 -18.06
C TYR A 437 16.71 8.21 -18.43
N LEU A 438 16.02 9.29 -18.03
CA LEU A 438 16.49 10.65 -18.27
C LEU A 438 17.88 10.91 -17.68
N LYS A 439 18.17 10.40 -16.48
CA LYS A 439 19.52 10.43 -15.88
C LYS A 439 20.56 9.84 -16.83
N SER A 440 20.31 8.63 -17.36
CA SER A 440 21.25 7.97 -18.27
C SER A 440 21.51 8.78 -19.55
N GLN A 441 20.48 9.43 -20.09
CA GLN A 441 20.60 10.28 -21.28
C GLN A 441 21.39 11.56 -20.98
N LEU A 442 21.09 12.22 -19.86
CA LEU A 442 21.77 13.45 -19.45
C LEU A 442 23.22 13.23 -19.04
N GLU A 443 23.55 12.10 -18.41
CA GLU A 443 24.92 11.78 -18.00
C GLU A 443 25.87 11.62 -19.20
N HIS A 444 25.33 11.27 -20.37
CA HIS A 444 26.10 11.18 -21.62
C HIS A 444 26.70 12.53 -22.02
N THR A 445 25.96 13.62 -21.86
CA THR A 445 26.36 14.96 -22.31
C THR A 445 26.92 15.83 -21.18
N LEU A 446 26.38 15.70 -19.96
CA LEU A 446 26.74 16.54 -18.81
C LEU A 446 27.75 15.88 -17.86
N GLY A 447 28.04 14.59 -18.03
CA GLY A 447 28.84 13.81 -17.08
C GLY A 447 28.02 13.32 -15.89
N PRO A 448 28.65 12.73 -14.86
CA PRO A 448 27.94 12.09 -13.74
C PRO A 448 27.01 13.04 -12.99
N LEU A 449 25.77 12.62 -12.74
CA LEU A 449 24.74 13.43 -12.07
C LEU A 449 24.25 12.77 -10.78
N THR A 450 23.98 13.57 -9.76
CA THR A 450 23.29 13.10 -8.54
C THR A 450 21.77 13.01 -8.77
N THR A 451 21.05 12.36 -7.86
CA THR A 451 19.58 12.30 -7.92
C THR A 451 18.92 13.67 -7.82
N THR A 452 19.52 14.58 -7.02
CA THR A 452 19.05 15.97 -6.88
C THR A 452 19.26 16.77 -8.16
N ASP A 453 20.39 16.57 -8.85
CA ASP A 453 20.67 17.24 -10.13
C ASP A 453 19.64 16.84 -11.19
N VAL A 454 19.32 15.54 -11.27
CA VAL A 454 18.32 15.02 -12.21
C VAL A 454 16.93 15.58 -11.90
N ALA A 455 16.51 15.59 -10.63
CA ALA A 455 15.21 16.15 -10.24
C ALA A 455 15.09 17.64 -10.59
N THR A 456 16.18 18.39 -10.40
CA THR A 456 16.24 19.83 -10.71
C THR A 456 16.22 20.08 -12.23
N LEU A 457 17.04 19.35 -12.99
CA LEU A 457 17.15 19.48 -14.45
C LEU A 457 15.88 19.04 -15.18
N THR A 458 15.18 18.04 -14.65
CA THR A 458 13.90 17.58 -15.21
C THR A 458 12.72 18.40 -14.69
N GLY A 459 12.93 19.39 -13.83
CA GLY A 459 11.88 20.27 -13.31
C GLY A 459 10.78 19.52 -12.56
N TYR A 460 11.10 18.38 -11.95
CA TYR A 460 10.12 17.45 -11.37
C TYR A 460 9.03 17.05 -12.36
N LEU A 461 9.43 16.74 -13.60
CA LEU A 461 8.53 16.29 -14.66
C LEU A 461 7.59 15.21 -14.14
N SER A 462 6.29 15.50 -14.16
CA SER A 462 5.26 14.58 -13.69
C SER A 462 5.17 13.37 -14.63
N GLN A 463 5.11 12.18 -14.04
CA GLN A 463 4.87 10.93 -14.75
C GLN A 463 3.55 10.98 -15.52
N ASP A 464 2.50 11.56 -14.92
CA ASP A 464 1.18 11.70 -15.54
C ASP A 464 1.22 12.50 -16.86
N ILE A 465 2.11 13.51 -16.95
CA ILE A 465 2.26 14.32 -18.17
C ILE A 465 2.86 13.47 -19.29
N ILE A 466 3.87 12.65 -18.98
CA ILE A 466 4.50 11.78 -19.97
C ILE A 466 3.57 10.64 -20.39
N GLU A 467 2.84 10.04 -19.44
CA GLU A 467 1.84 9.02 -19.75
C GLU A 467 0.74 9.57 -20.64
N ASN A 468 0.23 10.77 -20.33
CA ASN A 468 -0.79 11.42 -21.15
C ASN A 468 -0.25 11.76 -22.55
N ALA A 469 0.98 12.28 -22.66
CA ALA A 469 1.61 12.57 -23.93
C ALA A 469 1.79 11.30 -24.78
N VAL A 470 2.30 10.20 -24.20
CA VAL A 470 2.45 8.93 -24.93
C VAL A 470 1.10 8.39 -25.39
N GLN A 471 0.08 8.39 -24.53
CA GLN A 471 -1.24 7.87 -24.90
C GLN A 471 -1.90 8.66 -26.04
N HIS A 472 -1.74 9.99 -26.08
CA HIS A 472 -2.38 10.82 -27.11
C HIS A 472 -1.53 10.94 -28.37
N TRP A 473 -0.21 11.01 -28.23
CA TRP A 473 0.69 11.24 -29.37
C TRP A 473 1.14 9.94 -30.03
N LEU A 474 1.28 8.85 -29.26
CA LEU A 474 1.86 7.58 -29.71
C LEU A 474 1.15 6.37 -29.04
N PRO A 475 -0.16 6.17 -29.27
CA PRO A 475 -1.02 5.25 -28.50
C PRO A 475 -0.53 3.79 -28.47
N ASP A 476 0.03 3.30 -29.59
CA ASP A 476 0.45 1.89 -29.74
C ASP A 476 1.97 1.70 -29.71
N VAL A 477 2.72 2.69 -29.22
CA VAL A 477 4.19 2.75 -29.35
C VAL A 477 4.93 1.54 -28.76
N ALA A 478 4.40 0.94 -27.69
CA ALA A 478 4.99 -0.22 -27.06
C ALA A 478 4.97 -1.45 -27.97
N ASP A 479 3.84 -1.69 -28.65
CA ASP A 479 3.68 -2.80 -29.58
C ASP A 479 4.48 -2.55 -30.86
N GLU A 480 4.47 -1.32 -31.36
CA GLU A 480 5.24 -0.91 -32.53
C GLU A 480 6.76 -1.09 -32.35
N ILE A 481 7.32 -0.63 -31.23
CA ILE A 481 8.73 -0.81 -30.90
C ILE A 481 9.08 -2.30 -30.77
N SER A 482 8.17 -3.10 -30.22
CA SER A 482 8.34 -4.56 -30.11
C SER A 482 8.42 -5.21 -31.50
N LEU A 483 7.54 -4.81 -32.43
CA LEU A 483 7.55 -5.27 -33.82
C LEU A 483 8.83 -4.85 -34.54
N TRP A 484 9.22 -3.57 -34.43
CA TRP A 484 10.45 -3.01 -34.99
C TRP A 484 11.68 -3.78 -34.53
N ASN A 485 11.87 -3.94 -33.21
CA ASN A 485 13.01 -4.66 -32.65
C ASN A 485 13.04 -6.15 -33.02
N SER A 486 11.88 -6.75 -33.33
CA SER A 486 11.77 -8.14 -33.76
C SER A 486 11.97 -8.34 -35.27
N GLY A 487 12.22 -7.27 -36.03
CA GLY A 487 12.36 -7.28 -37.48
C GLY A 487 11.08 -7.69 -38.21
N LYS A 488 9.91 -7.44 -37.62
CA LYS A 488 8.58 -7.73 -38.18
C LYS A 488 7.90 -6.45 -38.67
N GLU A 489 8.67 -5.64 -39.36
CA GLU A 489 8.27 -4.30 -39.81
C GLU A 489 7.10 -4.37 -40.81
N GLU A 490 6.93 -5.51 -41.49
CA GLU A 490 5.80 -5.77 -42.40
C GLU A 490 4.42 -5.79 -41.71
N ARG A 491 4.40 -5.85 -40.38
CA ARG A 491 3.18 -5.84 -39.56
C ARG A 491 2.88 -4.48 -38.98
N LEU A 492 3.76 -3.51 -39.18
CA LEU A 492 3.48 -2.12 -38.82
C LEU A 492 2.43 -1.60 -39.79
N ILE A 493 1.30 -1.16 -39.25
CA ILE A 493 0.31 -0.44 -40.04
C ILE A 493 0.98 0.90 -40.39
N SER A 494 1.37 1.11 -41.66
CA SER A 494 1.70 2.45 -42.11
C SER A 494 0.39 3.22 -42.11
N GLY A 495 0.25 4.22 -41.24
CA GLY A 495 -0.86 5.15 -41.32
C GLY A 495 -0.78 5.91 -42.64
N ALA A 496 -1.39 5.39 -43.70
CA ALA A 496 -2.04 6.28 -44.65
C ALA A 496 -3.27 6.84 -43.91
N PRO A 497 -3.61 8.13 -44.06
CA PRO A 497 -4.59 8.79 -43.21
C PRO A 497 -5.95 8.09 -43.33
N VAL A 498 -6.53 7.74 -42.20
CA VAL A 498 -7.97 7.48 -42.10
C VAL A 498 -8.59 8.83 -41.77
N GLU A 499 -9.46 9.35 -42.65
CA GLU A 499 -10.30 10.52 -42.36
C GLU A 499 -10.92 10.36 -40.96
N GLU A 500 -10.82 11.40 -40.13
CA GLU A 500 -11.40 11.38 -38.79
C GLU A 500 -12.87 10.92 -38.84
N PRO A 501 -13.32 10.02 -37.95
CA PRO A 501 -14.73 9.76 -37.80
C PRO A 501 -15.36 11.02 -37.20
N GLY A 502 -16.03 11.80 -38.04
CA GLY A 502 -16.81 12.96 -37.63
C GLY A 502 -17.76 12.61 -36.49
N ASP A 503 -17.90 13.57 -35.57
CA ASP A 503 -18.79 13.59 -34.42
C ASP A 503 -20.04 12.70 -34.58
N LEU A 504 -20.01 11.51 -33.98
CA LEU A 504 -21.23 10.80 -33.64
C LEU A 504 -21.80 11.40 -32.36
N ALA A 505 -22.39 12.58 -32.53
CA ALA A 505 -23.38 13.10 -31.61
C ALA A 505 -24.54 12.08 -31.50
N ASN A 506 -24.88 11.80 -30.25
CA ASN A 506 -26.09 11.11 -29.77
C ASN A 506 -27.26 11.09 -30.76
N ASN A 507 -27.67 9.89 -31.19
CA ASN A 507 -29.06 9.69 -31.58
C ASN A 507 -29.59 8.34 -31.07
N THR A 508 -29.98 8.35 -29.80
CA THR A 508 -30.97 7.40 -29.28
C THR A 508 -32.36 7.85 -29.75
N LYS A 509 -32.88 7.19 -30.79
CA LYS A 509 -34.32 7.07 -31.05
C LYS A 509 -34.55 5.72 -31.72
N SER A 510 -34.98 4.72 -30.94
CA SER A 510 -36.40 4.39 -30.76
C SER A 510 -37.10 4.28 -32.10
N THR A 511 -37.22 3.03 -32.53
CA THR A 511 -38.14 2.55 -33.55
C THR A 511 -39.55 3.08 -33.31
N ASP A 512 -40.17 3.65 -34.34
CA ASP A 512 -41.55 3.37 -34.71
C ASP A 512 -41.83 3.85 -36.13
N ASP A 513 -42.65 3.05 -36.81
CA ASP A 513 -43.09 3.13 -38.20
C ASP A 513 -43.80 4.46 -38.55
N ASP A 514 -43.57 4.98 -39.77
CA ASP A 514 -44.62 5.15 -40.80
C ASP A 514 -44.15 6.02 -42.00
N ILE A 515 -44.13 5.37 -43.17
CA ILE A 515 -44.71 5.75 -44.49
C ILE A 515 -44.66 7.23 -44.97
N LEU A 516 -44.14 7.38 -46.21
CA LEU A 516 -44.53 8.25 -47.36
C LEU A 516 -43.32 9.03 -47.92
N LEU A 517 -42.70 8.53 -49.01
CA LEU A 517 -42.93 8.87 -50.44
C LEU A 517 -42.35 10.23 -50.88
N GLU A 518 -41.43 10.13 -51.86
CA GLU A 518 -41.23 11.03 -53.01
C GLU A 518 -40.89 12.51 -52.73
N ASP A 519 -39.67 12.96 -53.02
CA ASP A 519 -39.31 13.42 -54.37
C ASP A 519 -37.85 13.93 -54.44
N GLU A 520 -37.24 13.57 -55.56
CA GLU A 520 -36.00 14.08 -56.15
C GLU A 520 -36.15 15.58 -56.51
N ILE A 521 -35.11 16.40 -56.31
CA ILE A 521 -34.67 17.46 -57.25
C ILE A 521 -33.31 18.01 -56.80
N THR A 522 -32.39 17.98 -57.74
CA THR A 522 -31.05 18.55 -57.80
C THR A 522 -31.05 20.03 -58.25
N LEU A 523 -29.89 20.68 -58.08
CA LEU A 523 -29.39 21.91 -58.73
C LEU A 523 -29.87 23.20 -58.07
N GLU A 524 -29.11 24.29 -58.02
CA GLU A 524 -27.73 24.64 -58.36
C GLU A 524 -27.48 26.00 -57.67
N ASP A 525 -26.22 26.40 -57.63
CA ASP A 525 -25.70 27.71 -57.26
C ASP A 525 -26.60 28.91 -57.60
N ASP A 526 -26.70 29.85 -56.65
CA ASP A 526 -26.79 31.27 -57.00
C ASP A 526 -26.09 32.11 -55.92
N GLU A 527 -24.95 32.64 -56.33
CA GLU A 527 -24.15 33.66 -55.68
C GLU A 527 -24.89 35.00 -55.74
N ILE A 528 -25.34 35.54 -54.60
CA ILE A 528 -25.66 36.97 -54.48
C ILE A 528 -25.14 37.47 -53.13
N SER A 529 -24.03 38.22 -53.21
CA SER A 529 -23.67 39.21 -52.21
C SER A 529 -24.73 40.29 -52.12
N LEU A 530 -24.96 40.87 -50.94
CA LEU A 530 -25.12 42.32 -50.74
C LEU A 530 -25.32 42.65 -49.23
N THR A 531 -24.38 43.48 -48.75
CA THR A 531 -24.50 44.60 -47.81
C THR A 531 -24.83 44.40 -46.33
N ASP A 532 -23.89 44.92 -45.54
CA ASP A 532 -24.08 45.60 -44.26
C ASP A 532 -25.25 46.61 -44.30
N ASP A 533 -26.13 46.55 -43.30
CA ASP A 533 -26.40 47.64 -42.35
C ASP A 533 -27.79 47.45 -41.69
N ASP A 534 -27.81 47.77 -40.39
CA ASP A 534 -28.98 48.00 -39.53
C ASP A 534 -29.88 46.81 -39.15
N ILE A 535 -29.86 46.43 -37.87
CA ILE A 535 -30.90 46.86 -36.92
C ILE A 535 -30.51 46.41 -35.49
N LEU A 536 -30.42 47.43 -34.64
CA LEU A 536 -30.42 47.38 -33.18
C LEU A 536 -31.57 46.53 -32.62
N LEU A 537 -31.26 45.69 -31.63
CA LEU A 537 -31.90 45.67 -30.31
C LEU A 537 -31.06 44.89 -29.29
#